data_AF-A0A8D8RCF4-F1
#
_entry.id   AF-A0A8D8RCF4-F1
#
_cell.length_a   1.000
_cell.length_b   1.000
_cell.length_c   1.000
_cell.angle_alpha   90.00
_cell.angle_beta   90.00
_cell.angle_gamma   90.00
#
_symmetry.space_group_name_H-M   'P 1'
#
loop_
_entity.id
_entity.type
_entity.pdbx_description
1 polymer ?
#
loop_
_entity_poly.entity_id
_entity_poly.type
_entity_poly.pdbx_seq_one_letter_code
_entity_poly.pdbx_strand_id
1 'polypeptide(L)'
;FRPSQVTSLACEPTPGWIGNYYGPTGIVSAVGIGLMRTFIMDKNLVTDIIPCDIVVNLLITVPSAWNRQTPVRQTSQTWENSSSDETKHELRNSEEDKGGLKVFNIVSGKRNPITYQEFLEKSIRYLYKDPPENCLWSLIFITTTSIRLYKMLHILLHLTPGHMIDTYLTLVGKEPRMIKMYKKIQRLTLVLKSFTTCQWNFDDTNVETLWHQMDARDQALFPFNIQDVDWDDYVDNNARGVRLYVLLDTHEHSQYAKRRYLM
;
A
#
# COMPACT_ATOMS: atom_id res chain seq x y z
N PHE A 1 -7.47 6.01 13.77
CA PHE A 1 -7.28 6.07 12.30
C PHE A 1 -6.43 4.88 11.85
N ARG A 2 -6.80 4.18 10.78
CA ARG A 2 -6.11 2.97 10.26
C ARG A 2 -6.23 2.92 8.71
N PRO A 3 -5.15 3.17 7.96
CA PRO A 3 -5.18 3.05 6.50
C PRO A 3 -4.97 1.60 6.03
N SER A 4 -5.40 1.29 4.80
CA SER A 4 -4.95 0.12 4.06
C SER A 4 -3.53 0.30 3.48
N GLN A 5 -3.18 -0.40 2.40
CA GLN A 5 -1.84 -0.35 1.82
C GLN A 5 -1.56 1.02 1.21
N VAL A 6 -0.80 1.84 1.94
CA VAL A 6 -0.43 3.19 1.51
C VAL A 6 0.57 3.11 0.37
N THR A 7 0.28 3.82 -0.72
CA THR A 7 1.09 3.85 -1.95
C THR A 7 1.51 5.29 -2.28
N SER A 8 1.75 5.61 -3.55
CA SER A 8 2.19 6.95 -3.96
C SER A 8 1.12 8.02 -3.73
N LEU A 9 1.48 9.27 -3.96
CA LEU A 9 0.51 10.38 -4.00
C LEU A 9 -0.37 10.27 -5.26
N ALA A 10 -1.66 10.55 -5.12
CA ALA A 10 -2.56 10.63 -6.25
C ALA A 10 -2.46 11.99 -6.95
N CYS A 11 -2.37 13.08 -6.18
CA CYS A 11 -2.42 14.44 -6.69
C CYS A 11 -1.31 15.33 -6.11
N GLU A 12 -1.33 15.60 -4.81
CA GLU A 12 -0.51 16.67 -4.21
C GLU A 12 0.67 16.15 -3.37
N PRO A 13 1.83 16.85 -3.35
CA PRO A 13 2.20 17.98 -4.22
C PRO A 13 2.69 17.52 -5.61
N THR A 14 2.92 16.22 -5.81
CA THR A 14 3.39 15.68 -7.09
C THR A 14 2.82 14.27 -7.29
N PRO A 15 2.00 14.04 -8.32
CA PRO A 15 1.42 12.73 -8.59
C PRO A 15 2.50 11.67 -8.74
N GLY A 16 2.24 10.48 -8.18
CA GLY A 16 3.18 9.36 -8.24
C GLY A 16 4.36 9.48 -7.27
N TRP A 17 4.55 10.60 -6.55
CA TRP A 17 5.67 10.69 -5.61
C TRP A 17 5.61 9.61 -4.55
N ILE A 18 6.74 8.95 -4.31
CA ILE A 18 6.90 7.91 -3.31
C ILE A 18 8.35 7.84 -2.82
N GLY A 19 8.54 7.85 -1.50
CA GLY A 19 9.87 7.96 -0.89
C GLY A 19 10.45 6.66 -0.33
N ASN A 20 9.83 5.49 -0.58
CA ASN A 20 10.30 4.23 0.02
C ASN A 20 10.02 2.99 -0.83
N TYR A 21 10.71 1.90 -0.49
CA TYR A 21 10.57 0.57 -1.10
C TYR A 21 9.58 -0.35 -0.35
N TYR A 22 8.82 0.16 0.62
CA TYR A 22 8.04 -0.69 1.52
C TYR A 22 6.74 -1.17 0.88
N GLY A 23 6.33 -2.38 1.24
CA GLY A 23 5.06 -2.97 0.81
C GLY A 23 4.95 -3.18 -0.71
N PRO A 24 3.84 -2.76 -1.34
CA PRO A 24 3.59 -2.99 -2.77
C PRO A 24 4.61 -2.30 -3.68
N THR A 25 5.16 -1.16 -3.27
CA THR A 25 6.14 -0.40 -4.06
C THR A 25 7.42 -1.19 -4.32
N GLY A 26 7.91 -1.93 -3.31
CA GLY A 26 9.09 -2.80 -3.47
C GLY A 26 8.82 -3.96 -4.42
N ILE A 27 7.60 -4.50 -4.43
CA ILE A 27 7.16 -5.54 -5.37
C ILE A 27 7.15 -4.97 -6.79
N VAL A 28 6.46 -3.84 -7.01
CA VAL A 28 6.37 -3.19 -8.33
C VAL A 28 7.77 -2.84 -8.85
N SER A 29 8.65 -2.32 -7.99
CA SER A 29 10.04 -2.02 -8.34
C SER A 29 10.81 -3.27 -8.76
N ALA A 30 10.73 -4.35 -7.97
CA ALA A 30 11.44 -5.59 -8.24
C ALA A 30 10.93 -6.29 -9.51
N VAL A 31 9.62 -6.21 -9.79
CA VAL A 31 9.02 -6.70 -11.03
C VAL A 31 9.46 -5.83 -12.20
N GLY A 32 9.40 -4.51 -12.06
CA GLY A 32 9.75 -3.54 -13.10
C GLY A 32 11.20 -3.63 -13.58
N ILE A 33 12.15 -4.02 -12.73
CA ILE A 33 13.53 -4.28 -13.15
C ILE A 33 13.79 -5.73 -13.58
N GLY A 34 12.76 -6.58 -13.63
CA GLY A 34 12.84 -8.00 -13.96
C GLY A 34 13.49 -8.88 -12.87
N LEU A 35 13.73 -8.34 -11.68
CA LEU A 35 14.34 -9.08 -10.58
C LEU A 35 13.35 -10.12 -10.00
N MET A 36 12.11 -9.73 -9.77
CA MET A 36 11.06 -10.65 -9.30
C MET A 36 10.23 -11.13 -10.49
N ARG A 37 10.17 -12.46 -10.66
CA ARG A 37 9.59 -13.12 -11.85
C ARG A 37 8.46 -14.09 -11.53
N THR A 38 8.28 -14.41 -10.26
CA THR A 38 7.15 -15.21 -9.79
C THR A 38 6.77 -14.77 -8.38
N PHE A 39 5.47 -14.85 -8.09
CA PHE A 39 4.91 -14.37 -6.83
C PHE A 39 3.64 -15.14 -6.48
N ILE A 40 3.37 -15.30 -5.19
CA ILE A 40 2.14 -15.96 -4.72
C ILE A 40 1.03 -14.92 -4.63
N MET A 41 0.03 -15.03 -5.50
CA MET A 41 -1.08 -14.08 -5.59
C MET A 41 -2.25 -14.69 -6.32
N ASP A 42 -3.46 -14.43 -5.82
CA ASP A 42 -4.70 -14.60 -6.57
C ASP A 42 -5.05 -13.27 -7.25
N LYS A 43 -4.98 -13.28 -8.58
CA LYS A 43 -5.16 -12.09 -9.40
C LYS A 43 -6.60 -11.55 -9.41
N ASN A 44 -7.57 -12.39 -9.05
CA ASN A 44 -8.98 -12.02 -9.09
C ASN A 44 -9.44 -11.27 -7.82
N LEU A 45 -8.59 -11.21 -6.80
CA LEU A 45 -8.90 -10.50 -5.56
C LEU A 45 -8.73 -8.99 -5.72
N VAL A 46 -9.53 -8.24 -4.96
CA VAL A 46 -9.45 -6.79 -4.88
C VAL A 46 -8.26 -6.40 -4.01
N THR A 47 -7.42 -5.50 -4.51
CA THR A 47 -6.27 -4.97 -3.78
C THR A 47 -6.61 -3.64 -3.12
N ASP A 48 -6.41 -3.57 -1.80
CA ASP A 48 -6.71 -2.37 -1.00
C ASP A 48 -5.53 -1.38 -0.99
N ILE A 49 -5.31 -0.72 -2.12
CA ILE A 49 -4.33 0.37 -2.24
C ILE A 49 -4.97 1.73 -1.93
N ILE A 50 -4.30 2.55 -1.12
CA ILE A 50 -4.75 3.90 -0.78
C ILE A 50 -3.64 4.93 -1.07
N PRO A 51 -3.94 6.04 -1.77
CA PRO A 51 -2.99 7.13 -1.97
C PRO A 51 -2.60 7.80 -0.65
N CYS A 52 -1.33 8.20 -0.52
CA CYS A 52 -0.81 8.75 0.73
C CYS A 52 -1.40 10.13 1.08
N ASP A 53 -1.69 10.97 0.08
CA ASP A 53 -2.36 12.26 0.23
C ASP A 53 -3.79 12.11 0.79
N ILE A 54 -4.55 11.13 0.30
CA ILE A 54 -5.88 10.79 0.85
C ILE A 54 -5.79 10.39 2.33
N VAL A 55 -4.78 9.58 2.69
CA VAL A 55 -4.53 9.16 4.08
C VAL A 55 -4.22 10.37 4.97
N VAL A 56 -3.39 11.30 4.49
CA VAL A 56 -3.04 12.52 5.23
C VAL A 56 -4.24 13.45 5.40
N ASN A 57 -5.03 13.67 4.36
CA ASN A 57 -6.23 14.51 4.42
C ASN A 57 -7.26 13.96 5.42
N LEU A 58 -7.47 12.64 5.44
CA LEU A 58 -8.32 12.04 6.45
C LEU A 58 -7.72 12.16 7.86
N LEU A 59 -6.41 11.97 8.02
CA LEU A 59 -5.75 12.11 9.33
C LEU A 59 -5.97 13.51 9.93
N ILE A 60 -5.92 14.56 9.10
CA ILE A 60 -6.13 15.96 9.51
C ILE A 60 -7.59 16.20 9.92
N THR A 61 -8.56 15.56 9.26
CA THR A 61 -9.99 15.82 9.47
C THR A 61 -10.60 15.01 10.63
N VAL A 62 -10.04 13.83 10.95
CA VAL A 62 -10.51 12.96 12.05
C VAL A 62 -10.67 13.67 13.41
N PRO A 63 -9.72 14.51 13.88
CA PRO A 63 -9.89 15.26 15.14
C PRO A 63 -11.12 16.17 15.16
N SER A 64 -11.45 16.80 14.03
CA SER A 64 -12.64 17.64 13.92
C SER A 64 -13.93 16.82 14.04
N ALA A 65 -13.94 15.59 13.52
CA ALA A 65 -15.04 14.64 13.64
C ALA A 65 -15.27 14.22 15.10
N TRP A 66 -14.15 13.97 15.81
CA TRP A 66 -14.16 13.55 17.21
C TRP A 66 -14.73 14.63 18.14
N ASN A 67 -14.29 15.88 17.95
CA ASN A 67 -14.74 17.01 18.76
C ASN A 67 -16.24 17.34 18.57
N ARG A 68 -16.82 17.08 17.39
CA ARG A 68 -18.27 17.28 17.15
C ARG A 68 -19.14 16.27 17.92
N GLN A 69 -18.57 15.14 18.33
CA GLN A 69 -19.31 14.02 18.89
C GLN A 69 -19.09 13.84 20.39
N THR A 70 -18.03 14.41 20.95
CA THR A 70 -17.81 14.48 22.39
C THR A 70 -18.25 15.85 22.89
N PRO A 71 -19.37 15.97 23.63
CA PRO A 71 -19.65 17.20 24.35
C PRO A 71 -18.45 17.48 25.24
N VAL A 72 -17.86 18.67 25.12
CA VAL A 72 -16.82 19.12 26.03
C VAL A 72 -17.34 18.88 27.45
N ARG A 73 -16.75 17.93 28.18
CA ARG A 73 -16.94 17.83 29.62
C ARG A 73 -16.40 19.14 30.19
N GLN A 74 -17.27 20.11 30.41
CA GLN A 74 -16.99 21.19 31.35
C GLN A 74 -16.87 20.52 32.72
N THR A 75 -15.69 20.01 33.05
CA THR A 75 -15.30 19.84 34.44
C THR A 75 -15.11 21.24 35.02
N SER A 76 -16.23 21.88 35.36
CA SER A 76 -16.25 22.91 36.40
C SER A 76 -15.89 22.19 37.70
N GLN A 77 -14.60 22.05 37.98
CA GLN A 77 -14.14 21.75 39.34
C GLN A 77 -14.33 23.02 40.17
N THR A 78 -15.56 23.25 40.61
CA THR A 78 -15.79 24.03 41.84
C THR A 78 -15.28 23.17 42.99
N TRP A 79 -14.19 23.61 43.60
CA TRP A 79 -13.66 23.02 44.83
C TRP A 79 -14.63 23.35 45.97
N GLU A 80 -15.65 22.54 46.16
CA GLU A 80 -16.45 22.57 47.40
C GLU A 80 -15.81 21.64 48.43
N ASN A 81 -15.47 22.24 49.57
CA ASN A 81 -14.90 21.55 50.72
C ASN A 81 -15.98 20.79 51.50
N SER A 82 -15.52 19.66 52.03
CA SER A 82 -15.86 19.07 53.34
C SER A 82 -16.82 17.88 53.41
N SER A 83 -16.25 16.89 54.12
CA SER A 83 -16.82 15.96 55.12
C SER A 83 -17.60 14.74 54.66
N SER A 84 -16.92 13.59 54.86
CA SER A 84 -17.40 12.33 55.45
C SER A 84 -18.86 11.94 55.24
N ASP A 85 -19.09 10.86 54.48
CA ASP A 85 -19.55 9.61 55.07
C ASP A 85 -19.52 8.47 54.05
N GLU A 86 -18.94 7.35 54.46
CA GLU A 86 -18.96 6.07 53.77
C GLU A 86 -20.35 5.44 53.88
N THR A 87 -21.10 5.23 52.79
CA THR A 87 -21.86 3.98 52.57
C THR A 87 -22.43 3.86 51.15
N LYS A 88 -22.44 2.61 50.66
CA LYS A 88 -23.29 2.01 49.60
C LYS A 88 -22.75 2.02 48.17
N HIS A 89 -22.01 0.95 47.89
CA HIS A 89 -21.94 0.27 46.60
C HIS A 89 -23.36 -0.17 46.19
N GLU A 90 -24.03 0.63 45.36
CA GLU A 90 -25.13 0.15 44.50
C GLU A 90 -24.61 0.06 43.07
N LEU A 91 -24.53 -1.18 42.56
CA LEU A 91 -24.29 -1.50 41.16
C LEU A 91 -25.46 -0.96 40.34
N ARG A 92 -25.31 0.29 39.90
CA ARG A 92 -26.14 0.87 38.86
C ARG A 92 -25.69 0.22 37.54
N ASN A 93 -26.52 -0.68 37.01
CA ASN A 93 -26.40 -1.16 35.64
C ASN A 93 -26.51 0.05 34.70
N SER A 94 -25.38 0.62 34.32
CA SER A 94 -25.30 1.60 33.24
C SER A 94 -25.07 0.85 31.94
N GLU A 95 -26.15 0.54 31.22
CA GLU A 95 -26.13 0.35 29.76
C GLU A 95 -25.87 1.70 29.06
N GLU A 96 -24.75 2.34 29.39
CA GLU A 96 -24.24 3.53 28.71
C GLU A 96 -22.77 3.29 28.33
N ASP A 97 -22.56 2.40 27.35
CA ASP A 97 -21.36 2.47 26.51
C ASP A 97 -21.78 2.82 25.08
N LYS A 98 -22.13 4.09 24.87
CA LYS A 98 -22.21 4.72 23.54
C LYS A 98 -21.16 5.83 23.39
N GLY A 99 -20.00 5.62 24.00
CA GLY A 99 -18.85 6.52 23.97
C GLY A 99 -17.53 5.84 23.61
N GLY A 100 -17.57 4.63 23.04
CA GLY A 100 -16.37 3.89 22.64
C GLY A 100 -15.53 4.60 21.58
N LEU A 101 -14.22 4.37 21.61
CA LEU A 101 -13.25 4.92 20.65
C LEU A 101 -13.64 4.56 19.21
N LYS A 102 -14.09 5.55 18.43
CA LYS A 102 -14.34 5.39 16.99
C LYS A 102 -13.05 5.13 16.22
N VAL A 103 -13.06 4.05 15.45
CA VAL A 103 -11.99 3.68 14.54
C VAL A 103 -12.37 4.12 13.13
N PHE A 104 -11.53 4.96 12.53
CA PHE A 104 -11.65 5.38 11.14
C PHE A 104 -10.72 4.53 10.28
N ASN A 105 -11.27 3.57 9.54
CA ASN A 105 -10.53 2.79 8.56
C ASN A 105 -10.71 3.42 7.17
N ILE A 106 -9.62 3.64 6.44
CA ILE A 106 -9.69 4.11 5.04
C ILE A 106 -9.12 3.05 4.11
N VAL A 107 -9.96 2.62 3.18
CA VAL A 107 -9.73 1.51 2.26
C VAL A 107 -10.34 1.84 0.90
N SER A 108 -9.82 1.24 -0.18
CA SER A 108 -10.37 1.40 -1.52
C SER A 108 -11.35 0.30 -1.90
N GLY A 109 -11.14 -0.94 -1.41
CA GLY A 109 -11.74 -2.14 -1.99
C GLY A 109 -13.27 -2.21 -1.97
N LYS A 110 -13.94 -1.52 -1.04
CA LYS A 110 -15.41 -1.46 -1.02
C LYS A 110 -15.98 -0.35 -1.90
N ARG A 111 -15.27 0.78 -2.03
CA ARG A 111 -15.81 2.03 -2.61
C ARG A 111 -15.32 2.30 -4.01
N ASN A 112 -14.08 1.96 -4.29
CA ASN A 112 -13.46 2.09 -5.59
C ASN A 112 -12.56 0.85 -5.82
N PRO A 113 -13.14 -0.33 -6.07
CA PRO A 113 -12.38 -1.57 -6.16
C PRO A 113 -11.46 -1.59 -7.40
N ILE A 114 -10.27 -2.15 -7.22
CA ILE A 114 -9.39 -2.55 -8.31
C ILE A 114 -8.83 -3.95 -8.01
N THR A 115 -8.86 -4.84 -8.98
CA THR A 115 -8.30 -6.20 -8.82
C THR A 115 -6.78 -6.20 -8.97
N TYR A 116 -6.10 -7.18 -8.39
CA TYR A 116 -4.67 -7.41 -8.65
C TYR A 116 -4.40 -7.60 -10.14
N GLN A 117 -5.30 -8.26 -10.88
CA GLN A 117 -5.19 -8.44 -12.32
C GLN A 117 -5.17 -7.08 -13.05
N GLU A 118 -6.17 -6.23 -12.81
CA GLU A 118 -6.25 -4.91 -13.45
C GLU A 118 -5.06 -4.02 -13.10
N PHE A 119 -4.68 -4.01 -11.82
CA PHE A 119 -3.51 -3.25 -11.36
C PHE A 119 -2.22 -3.71 -12.07
N LEU A 120 -2.01 -5.03 -12.19
CA LEU A 120 -0.86 -5.59 -12.89
C LEU A 120 -0.88 -5.28 -14.39
N GLU A 121 -2.02 -5.43 -15.06
CA GLU A 121 -2.15 -5.15 -16.49
C GLU A 121 -1.85 -3.68 -16.82
N LYS A 122 -2.39 -2.74 -16.02
CA LYS A 122 -2.11 -1.30 -16.15
C LYS A 122 -0.62 -1.00 -15.87
N SER A 123 -0.07 -1.53 -14.77
CA SER A 123 1.35 -1.34 -14.42
C SER A 123 2.30 -1.89 -15.49
N ILE A 124 2.01 -3.08 -16.03
CA ILE A 124 2.81 -3.72 -17.08
C ILE A 124 2.74 -2.92 -18.39
N ARG A 125 1.55 -2.41 -18.75
CA ARG A 125 1.38 -1.53 -19.92
C ARG A 125 2.28 -0.30 -19.84
N TYR A 126 2.32 0.35 -18.68
CA TYR A 126 3.24 1.46 -18.43
C TYR A 126 4.70 1.04 -18.58
N LEU A 127 5.10 -0.06 -17.95
CA LEU A 127 6.49 -0.56 -17.99
C LEU A 127 6.95 -0.91 -19.42
N TYR A 128 6.07 -1.40 -20.30
CA TYR A 128 6.40 -1.60 -21.72
C TYR A 128 6.56 -0.29 -22.49
N LYS A 129 5.76 0.73 -22.16
CA LYS A 129 5.85 2.07 -22.76
C LYS A 129 7.17 2.75 -22.36
N ASP A 130 7.55 2.63 -21.09
CA ASP A 130 8.68 3.35 -20.51
C ASP A 130 9.42 2.55 -19.42
N PRO A 131 10.21 1.53 -19.83
CA PRO A 131 10.86 0.60 -18.92
C PRO A 131 12.00 1.26 -18.13
N PRO A 132 12.32 0.76 -16.92
CA PRO A 132 13.43 1.27 -16.13
C PRO A 132 14.81 1.09 -16.82
N GLU A 133 15.75 1.99 -16.58
CA GLU A 133 17.08 1.94 -17.18
C GLU A 133 17.90 0.74 -16.66
N ASN A 134 17.77 0.48 -15.36
CA ASN A 134 18.54 -0.52 -14.64
C ASN A 134 17.90 -1.92 -14.65
N CYS A 135 17.18 -2.26 -15.72
CA CYS A 135 16.56 -3.58 -15.89
C CYS A 135 17.61 -4.70 -15.93
N LEU A 136 17.48 -5.65 -15.01
CA LEU A 136 18.33 -6.83 -14.96
C LEU A 136 17.89 -7.87 -15.99
N TRP A 137 16.58 -8.05 -16.15
CA TRP A 137 15.96 -9.04 -17.03
C TRP A 137 14.76 -8.44 -17.76
N SER A 138 14.28 -9.11 -18.80
CA SER A 138 13.00 -8.79 -19.42
C SER A 138 11.81 -9.09 -18.49
N LEU A 139 10.70 -8.41 -18.74
CA LEU A 139 9.51 -8.44 -17.90
C LEU A 139 8.73 -9.73 -18.08
N ILE A 140 9.16 -10.75 -17.35
CA ILE A 140 8.43 -12.00 -17.20
C ILE A 140 7.97 -12.11 -15.75
N PHE A 141 6.66 -12.02 -15.52
CA PHE A 141 6.08 -12.11 -14.19
C PHE A 141 4.92 -13.10 -14.15
N ILE A 142 5.11 -14.21 -13.44
CA ILE A 142 4.15 -15.32 -13.33
C ILE A 142 3.60 -15.38 -11.91
N THR A 143 2.31 -15.08 -11.74
CA THR A 143 1.60 -15.23 -10.47
C THR A 143 0.98 -16.62 -10.32
N THR A 144 0.96 -17.16 -9.11
CA THR A 144 0.27 -18.44 -8.82
C THR A 144 -0.28 -18.47 -7.40
N THR A 145 -1.39 -19.17 -7.17
CA THR A 145 -1.91 -19.44 -5.81
C THR A 145 -1.33 -20.71 -5.20
N SER A 146 -0.73 -21.59 -6.02
CA SER A 146 -0.17 -22.86 -5.57
C SER A 146 1.25 -22.69 -5.03
N ILE A 147 1.43 -22.97 -3.74
CA ILE A 147 2.76 -22.92 -3.09
C ILE A 147 3.76 -23.89 -3.73
N ARG A 148 3.30 -25.01 -4.28
CA ARG A 148 4.17 -26.01 -4.94
C ARG A 148 4.69 -25.47 -6.27
N LEU A 149 3.78 -24.91 -7.09
CA LEU A 149 4.14 -24.30 -8.36
C LEU A 149 5.07 -23.10 -8.13
N TYR A 150 4.77 -22.25 -7.14
CA TYR A 150 5.65 -21.15 -6.75
C TYR A 150 7.06 -21.64 -6.38
N LYS A 151 7.19 -22.71 -5.56
CA LYS A 151 8.50 -23.25 -5.20
C LYS A 151 9.28 -23.73 -6.43
N MET A 152 8.62 -24.42 -7.36
CA MET A 152 9.24 -24.87 -8.61
C MET A 152 9.71 -23.68 -9.46
N LEU A 153 8.85 -22.68 -9.66
CA LEU A 153 9.18 -21.47 -10.41
C LEU A 153 10.27 -20.65 -9.72
N HIS A 154 10.29 -20.56 -8.40
CA HIS A 154 11.31 -19.84 -7.65
C HIS A 154 12.68 -20.51 -7.78
N ILE A 155 12.75 -21.85 -7.76
CA ILE A 155 14.00 -22.57 -8.03
C ILE A 155 14.47 -22.26 -9.45
N LEU A 156 13.60 -22.43 -10.45
CA LEU A 156 13.95 -22.29 -11.86
C LEU A 156 14.28 -20.85 -12.27
N LEU A 157 13.45 -19.89 -11.88
CA LEU A 157 13.51 -18.49 -12.31
C LEU A 157 14.28 -17.58 -11.36
N HIS A 158 14.63 -18.03 -10.15
CA HIS A 158 15.42 -17.21 -9.22
C HIS A 158 16.69 -17.91 -8.77
N LEU A 159 16.59 -19.06 -8.10
CA LEU A 159 17.76 -19.68 -7.47
C LEU A 159 18.78 -20.20 -8.48
N THR A 160 18.34 -20.94 -9.51
CA THR A 160 19.23 -21.48 -10.55
C THR A 160 20.02 -20.37 -11.27
N PRO A 161 19.38 -19.36 -11.89
CA PRO A 161 20.12 -18.27 -12.53
C PRO A 161 20.91 -17.43 -11.53
N GLY A 162 20.41 -17.27 -10.29
CA GLY A 162 21.12 -16.59 -9.23
C GLY A 162 22.44 -17.24 -8.86
N HIS A 163 22.45 -18.57 -8.73
CA HIS A 163 23.68 -19.33 -8.45
C HIS A 163 24.65 -19.27 -9.61
N MET A 164 24.16 -19.34 -10.86
CA MET A 164 25.01 -19.20 -12.05
C MET A 164 25.71 -17.83 -12.06
N ILE A 165 24.97 -16.75 -11.81
CA ILE A 165 25.53 -15.40 -11.77
C ILE A 165 26.48 -15.21 -10.59
N ASP A 166 26.11 -15.64 -9.39
CA ASP A 166 26.96 -15.48 -8.21
C ASP A 166 28.24 -16.31 -8.31
N THR A 167 28.18 -17.50 -8.91
CA THR A 167 29.36 -18.31 -9.22
C THR A 167 30.26 -17.58 -10.21
N TYR A 168 29.70 -17.05 -11.31
CA TYR A 168 30.46 -16.25 -12.26
C TYR A 168 31.11 -15.02 -11.61
N LEU A 169 30.35 -14.26 -10.82
CA LEU A 169 30.86 -13.08 -10.11
C LEU A 169 32.03 -13.45 -9.21
N THR A 170 31.90 -14.54 -8.46
CA THR A 170 32.97 -15.05 -7.58
C THR A 170 34.22 -15.41 -8.38
N LEU A 171 34.07 -16.07 -9.54
CA LEU A 171 35.20 -16.43 -10.42
C LEU A 171 35.93 -15.21 -10.99
N VAL A 172 35.24 -14.10 -11.23
CA VAL A 172 35.85 -12.82 -11.67
C VAL A 172 36.25 -11.91 -10.50
N GLY A 173 36.29 -12.42 -9.27
CA GLY A 173 36.71 -11.68 -8.08
C GLY A 173 35.71 -10.62 -7.60
N LYS A 174 34.45 -10.69 -8.04
CA LYS A 174 33.35 -9.81 -7.61
C LYS A 174 32.51 -10.48 -6.54
N GLU A 175 31.88 -9.65 -5.70
CA GLU A 175 31.02 -10.17 -4.63
C GLU A 175 29.71 -10.78 -5.17
N PRO A 176 29.30 -11.98 -4.69
CA PRO A 176 28.00 -12.56 -5.00
C PRO A 176 26.87 -11.81 -4.28
N ARG A 177 25.77 -11.57 -5.00
CA ARG A 177 24.64 -10.73 -4.55
C ARG A 177 23.26 -11.28 -4.90
N MET A 178 23.14 -12.08 -5.96
CA MET A 178 21.85 -12.51 -6.50
C MET A 178 21.09 -13.41 -5.53
N ILE A 179 21.77 -14.40 -4.93
CA ILE A 179 21.12 -15.31 -3.96
C ILE A 179 20.67 -14.54 -2.70
N LYS A 180 21.43 -13.53 -2.27
CA LYS A 180 21.03 -12.67 -1.14
C LYS A 180 19.73 -11.91 -1.47
N MET A 181 19.63 -11.35 -2.68
CA MET A 181 18.43 -10.67 -3.16
C MET A 181 17.22 -11.62 -3.30
N TYR A 182 17.41 -12.80 -3.88
CA TYR A 182 16.33 -13.78 -4.04
C TYR A 182 15.82 -14.35 -2.72
N LYS A 183 16.68 -14.51 -1.71
CA LYS A 183 16.25 -14.86 -0.34
C LYS A 183 15.36 -13.77 0.27
N LYS A 184 15.65 -12.49 0.02
CA LYS A 184 14.79 -11.38 0.48
C LYS A 184 13.43 -11.41 -0.22
N ILE A 185 13.41 -11.61 -1.54
CA ILE A 185 12.17 -11.76 -2.32
C ILE A 185 11.35 -12.94 -1.80
N GLN A 186 11.95 -14.10 -1.60
CA GLN A 186 11.24 -15.28 -1.10
C GLN A 186 10.59 -15.02 0.27
N ARG A 187 11.32 -14.39 1.19
CA ARG A 187 10.78 -14.01 2.50
C ARG A 187 9.60 -13.05 2.36
N LEU A 188 9.73 -12.02 1.53
CA LEU A 188 8.65 -11.07 1.25
C LEU A 188 7.40 -11.78 0.71
N THR A 189 7.56 -12.66 -0.28
CA THR A 189 6.44 -13.43 -0.85
C THR A 189 5.73 -14.29 0.19
N LEU A 190 6.47 -14.94 1.10
CA LEU A 190 5.87 -15.78 2.14
C LEU A 190 5.13 -14.95 3.19
N VAL A 191 5.67 -13.79 3.57
CA VAL A 191 5.02 -12.84 4.49
C VAL A 191 3.73 -12.29 3.88
N LEU A 192 3.77 -11.94 2.59
CA LEU A 192 2.64 -11.32 1.90
C LEU A 192 1.57 -12.30 1.44
N LYS A 193 1.85 -13.60 1.43
CA LYS A 193 0.93 -14.64 0.94
C LYS A 193 -0.50 -14.46 1.42
N SER A 194 -0.73 -14.28 2.72
CA SER A 194 -2.10 -14.13 3.27
C SER A 194 -2.79 -12.85 2.79
N PHE A 195 -2.04 -11.78 2.50
CA PHE A 195 -2.58 -10.52 1.97
C PHE A 195 -2.91 -10.59 0.48
N THR A 196 -2.28 -11.52 -0.25
CA THR A 196 -2.38 -11.62 -1.71
C THR A 196 -3.17 -12.85 -2.16
N THR A 197 -3.59 -13.72 -1.24
CA THR A 197 -4.46 -14.88 -1.53
C THR A 197 -5.75 -14.90 -0.73
N CYS A 198 -6.03 -13.88 0.08
CA CYS A 198 -7.28 -13.76 0.83
C CYS A 198 -7.90 -12.39 0.56
N GLN A 199 -9.22 -12.35 0.38
CA GLN A 199 -9.96 -11.09 0.34
C GLN A 199 -10.13 -10.58 1.76
N TRP A 200 -9.81 -9.31 1.97
CA TRP A 200 -10.07 -8.61 3.22
C TRP A 200 -11.15 -7.58 2.96
N ASN A 201 -12.10 -7.47 3.88
CA ASN A 201 -13.16 -6.47 3.84
C ASN A 201 -13.07 -5.68 5.14
N PHE A 202 -12.91 -4.38 5.03
CA PHE A 202 -12.83 -3.49 6.17
C PHE A 202 -14.09 -2.62 6.22
N ASP A 203 -14.62 -2.42 7.42
CA ASP A 203 -15.69 -1.45 7.64
C ASP A 203 -15.13 -0.03 7.61
N ASP A 204 -15.67 0.78 6.71
CA ASP A 204 -15.30 2.18 6.44
C ASP A 204 -16.42 3.18 6.81
N THR A 205 -17.48 2.70 7.46
CA THR A 205 -18.71 3.49 7.73
C THR A 205 -18.42 4.81 8.46
N ASN A 206 -17.45 4.83 9.39
CA ASN A 206 -17.07 6.06 10.10
C ASN A 206 -16.43 7.11 9.18
N VAL A 207 -15.65 6.71 8.18
CA VAL A 207 -15.02 7.62 7.21
C VAL A 207 -16.06 8.17 6.24
N GLU A 208 -16.96 7.31 5.76
CA GLU A 208 -18.09 7.74 4.92
C GLU A 208 -19.00 8.73 5.66
N THR A 209 -19.36 8.41 6.90
CA THR A 209 -20.17 9.31 7.75
C THR A 209 -19.48 10.65 7.94
N LEU A 210 -18.16 10.66 8.18
CA LEU A 210 -17.40 11.90 8.31
C LEU A 210 -17.42 12.71 7.01
N TRP A 211 -17.18 12.08 5.86
CA TRP A 211 -17.21 12.77 4.57
C TRP A 211 -18.54 13.50 4.35
N HIS A 212 -19.68 12.85 4.61
CA HIS A 212 -21.00 13.46 4.44
C HIS A 212 -21.36 14.52 5.51
N GLN A 213 -20.66 14.55 6.64
CA GLN A 213 -20.83 15.58 7.68
C GLN A 213 -19.96 16.82 7.45
N MET A 214 -18.99 16.75 6.54
CA MET A 214 -18.18 17.90 6.15
C MET A 214 -18.95 18.81 5.20
N ASP A 215 -18.72 20.12 5.32
CA ASP A 215 -19.25 21.06 4.35
C ASP A 215 -18.42 21.01 3.05
N ALA A 216 -18.94 21.61 1.99
CA ALA A 216 -18.28 21.60 0.68
C ALA A 216 -16.89 22.27 0.71
N ARG A 217 -16.68 23.23 1.62
CA ARG A 217 -15.40 23.91 1.78
C ARG A 217 -14.35 22.97 2.37
N ASP A 218 -14.67 22.27 3.46
CA ASP A 218 -13.73 21.34 4.09
C ASP A 218 -13.46 20.13 3.17
N GLN A 219 -14.47 19.64 2.43
CA GLN A 219 -14.28 18.59 1.43
C GLN A 219 -13.29 18.99 0.33
N ALA A 220 -13.36 20.24 -0.13
CA ALA A 220 -12.44 20.77 -1.13
C ALA A 220 -11.03 21.02 -0.59
N LEU A 221 -10.90 21.41 0.69
CA LEU A 221 -9.60 21.64 1.34
C LEU A 221 -8.89 20.33 1.71
N PHE A 222 -9.67 19.30 2.08
CA PHE A 222 -9.13 18.01 2.53
C PHE A 222 -9.82 16.86 1.78
N PRO A 223 -9.59 16.72 0.46
CA PRO A 223 -10.18 15.64 -0.32
C PRO A 223 -9.63 14.29 0.15
N PHE A 224 -10.50 13.40 0.62
CA PHE A 224 -10.13 12.02 0.98
C PHE A 224 -11.14 10.97 0.48
N ASN A 225 -12.03 11.35 -0.44
CA ASN A 225 -12.97 10.42 -1.05
C ASN A 225 -12.27 9.58 -2.12
N ILE A 226 -12.08 8.30 -1.84
CA ILE A 226 -11.38 7.36 -2.71
C ILE A 226 -12.10 7.10 -4.05
N GLN A 227 -13.40 7.40 -4.15
CA GLN A 227 -14.16 7.26 -5.39
C GLN A 227 -13.74 8.27 -6.47
N ASP A 228 -13.08 9.35 -6.08
CA ASP A 228 -12.62 10.38 -7.00
C ASP A 228 -11.27 10.01 -7.67
N VAL A 229 -10.67 8.87 -7.28
CA VAL A 229 -9.41 8.38 -7.85
C VAL A 229 -9.69 7.61 -9.15
N ASP A 230 -9.14 8.12 -10.25
CA ASP A 230 -9.05 7.39 -11.51
C ASP A 230 -7.90 6.38 -11.46
N TRP A 231 -8.22 5.08 -11.59
CA TRP A 231 -7.22 4.02 -11.50
C TRP A 231 -6.26 3.95 -12.69
N ASP A 232 -6.65 4.41 -13.88
CA ASP A 232 -5.75 4.45 -15.03
C ASP A 232 -4.66 5.50 -14.80
N ASP A 233 -5.06 6.73 -14.47
CA ASP A 233 -4.12 7.82 -14.19
C ASP A 233 -3.28 7.53 -12.94
N TYR A 234 -3.89 6.97 -11.90
CA TYR A 234 -3.20 6.68 -10.65
C TYR A 234 -2.12 5.60 -10.83
N VAL A 235 -2.43 4.49 -11.51
CA VAL A 235 -1.47 3.39 -11.68
C VAL A 235 -0.33 3.79 -12.61
N ASP A 236 -0.60 4.55 -13.68
CA ASP A 236 0.44 5.08 -14.56
C ASP A 236 1.38 6.03 -13.80
N ASN A 237 0.83 6.96 -13.02
CA ASN A 237 1.63 7.86 -12.18
C ASN A 237 2.40 7.11 -11.10
N ASN A 238 1.80 6.07 -10.49
CA ASN A 238 2.48 5.22 -9.51
C ASN A 238 3.69 4.51 -10.14
N ALA A 239 3.52 3.89 -11.31
CA ALA A 239 4.59 3.21 -12.02
C ALA A 239 5.70 4.18 -12.48
N ARG A 240 5.34 5.38 -12.92
CA ARG A 240 6.29 6.48 -13.19
C ARG A 240 7.06 6.87 -11.94
N GLY A 241 6.35 7.05 -10.84
CA GLY A 241 6.91 7.42 -9.55
C GLY A 241 7.90 6.42 -9.00
N VAL A 242 7.59 5.13 -9.11
CA VAL A 242 8.53 4.04 -8.79
C VAL A 242 9.81 4.19 -9.61
N ARG A 243 9.71 4.45 -10.91
CA ARG A 243 10.89 4.62 -11.75
C ARG A 243 11.73 5.84 -11.35
N LEU A 244 11.10 7.00 -11.16
CA LEU A 244 11.80 8.25 -10.90
C LEU A 244 12.33 8.36 -9.47
N TYR A 245 11.54 8.00 -8.47
CA TYR A 245 11.83 8.29 -7.07
C TYR A 245 12.38 7.10 -6.29
N VAL A 246 12.07 5.89 -6.74
CA VAL A 246 12.52 4.66 -6.07
C VAL A 246 13.73 4.10 -6.79
N LEU A 247 13.64 3.87 -8.09
CA LEU A 247 14.74 3.37 -8.91
C LEU A 247 15.76 4.46 -9.28
N LEU A 248 15.42 5.73 -9.06
CA LEU A 248 16.28 6.89 -9.32
C LEU A 248 16.76 6.98 -10.78
N ASP A 249 15.89 6.58 -11.71
CA ASP A 249 16.21 6.70 -13.13
C ASP A 249 16.24 8.19 -13.54
N THR A 250 17.25 8.55 -14.32
CA THR A 250 17.55 9.95 -14.66
C THR A 250 17.04 10.35 -16.05
N HIS A 251 16.66 9.38 -16.89
CA HIS A 251 16.18 9.63 -18.25
C HIS A 251 14.79 9.02 -18.46
N GLU A 252 13.88 9.80 -19.05
CA GLU A 252 12.65 9.26 -19.63
C GLU A 252 12.96 8.63 -20.99
N HIS A 253 12.30 7.51 -21.33
CA HIS A 253 12.33 6.88 -22.65
C HIS A 253 13.67 6.30 -23.10
N SER A 254 14.45 5.73 -22.17
CA SER A 254 15.72 5.08 -22.47
C SER A 254 15.59 4.00 -23.57
N GLN A 255 16.11 4.27 -24.77
CA GLN A 255 16.07 3.30 -25.89
C GLN A 255 16.88 2.03 -25.57
N TYR A 256 17.93 2.16 -24.76
CA TYR A 256 18.72 1.03 -24.27
C TYR A 256 17.87 0.09 -23.41
N ALA A 257 17.11 0.65 -22.46
CA ALA A 257 16.18 -0.11 -21.63
C ALA A 257 15.13 -0.85 -22.48
N LYS A 258 14.51 -0.17 -23.44
CA LYS A 258 13.51 -0.75 -24.34
C LYS A 258 14.02 -1.98 -25.08
N ARG A 259 15.25 -1.95 -25.60
CA ARG A 259 15.85 -3.11 -26.29
C ARG A 259 16.00 -4.31 -25.36
N ARG A 260 16.46 -4.11 -24.13
CA ARG A 260 16.66 -5.19 -23.15
C ARG A 260 15.34 -5.74 -22.58
N TYR A 261 14.31 -4.90 -22.51
CA TYR A 261 13.01 -5.27 -21.98
C TYR A 261 12.17 -6.10 -22.96
N LEU A 262 12.38 -5.89 -24.26
CA LEU A 262 11.64 -6.54 -25.36
C LEU A 262 12.31 -7.81 -25.91
N MET A 263 13.48 -8.19 -25.40
CA MET A 263 14.19 -9.44 -25.74
C MET A 263 13.91 -10.55 -24.72
#